data_AF-A0A7W4P431-F1
#
_entry.id   AF-A0A7W4P431-F1
#
_cell.length_a   1.000
_cell.length_b   1.000
_cell.length_c   1.000
_cell.angle_alpha   90.00
_cell.angle_beta   90.00
_cell.angle_gamma   90.00
#
_symmetry.space_group_name_H-M   'P 1'
#
loop_
_entity.id
_entity.type
_entity.pdbx_description
1 polymer ?
#
loop_
_entity_poly.entity_id
_entity_poly.type
_entity_poly.pdbx_seq_one_letter_code
_entity_poly.pdbx_strand_id
1 'polypeptide(L)'
;MIDADEVRPGMPVVGCDGLQVGVVRAVEGRARLQLTGADGAYHFLPLTDAVRIAGQSIVLGRHAADAIGSFDEDIPAGEDTT
;
A
#
# COMPACT_ATOMS: atom_id res chain seq x y z
N MET A 1 -1.04 13.12 9.86
CA MET A 1 -1.92 11.96 9.65
C MET A 1 -2.67 12.25 8.37
N ILE A 2 -2.56 11.40 7.35
CA ILE A 2 -3.27 11.59 6.08
C ILE A 2 -4.73 11.22 6.31
N ASP A 3 -5.65 12.01 5.77
CA ASP A 3 -7.07 11.68 5.83
C ASP A 3 -7.46 10.76 4.66
N ALA A 4 -8.32 9.78 4.94
CA ALA A 4 -8.84 8.89 3.92
C ALA A 4 -9.60 9.64 2.81
N ASP A 5 -10.16 10.82 3.13
CA ASP A 5 -10.87 11.67 2.18
C ASP A 5 -9.93 12.34 1.16
N GLU A 6 -8.67 12.56 1.53
CA GLU A 6 -7.66 13.12 0.61
C GLU A 6 -7.15 12.07 -0.39
N VAL A 7 -7.33 10.79 -0.07
CA VAL A 7 -6.85 9.69 -0.90
C VAL A 7 -7.83 9.43 -2.04
N ARG A 8 -7.31 9.51 -3.27
CA ARG A 8 -8.07 9.25 -4.48
C ARG A 8 -7.64 7.95 -5.15
N PRO A 9 -8.60 7.21 -5.76
CA PRO A 9 -8.27 6.10 -6.64
C PRO A 9 -7.40 6.58 -7.81
N GLY A 10 -6.40 5.79 -8.17
CA GLY A 10 -5.41 6.11 -9.20
C GLY A 10 -4.15 6.82 -8.69
N MET A 11 -4.08 7.20 -7.41
CA MET A 11 -2.86 7.79 -6.85
C MET A 11 -1.76 6.73 -6.70
N PRO A 12 -0.55 6.94 -7.24
CA PRO A 12 0.56 6.03 -6.99
C PRO A 12 1.00 6.10 -5.52
N VAL A 13 1.28 4.93 -4.95
CA VAL A 13 1.88 4.78 -3.63
C VAL A 13 3.37 4.59 -3.82
N VAL A 14 4.17 5.43 -3.18
CA VAL A 14 5.63 5.39 -3.22
C VAL A 14 6.19 5.19 -1.82
N GLY A 15 7.26 4.39 -1.72
CA GLY A 15 8.02 4.24 -0.50
C GLY A 15 8.81 5.51 -0.15
N CYS A 16 9.35 5.55 1.06
CA CYS A 16 10.26 6.61 1.49
C CYS A 16 11.50 6.75 0.57
N ASP A 17 11.91 5.67 -0.10
CA ASP A 17 13.01 5.63 -1.07
C ASP A 17 12.64 6.25 -2.44
N GLY A 18 11.38 6.62 -2.64
CA GLY A 18 10.86 7.16 -3.91
C GLY A 18 10.45 6.09 -4.93
N LEU A 19 10.65 4.81 -4.62
CA LEU A 19 10.20 3.69 -5.44
C LEU A 19 8.68 3.48 -5.34
N GLN A 20 8.04 3.18 -6.47
CA GLN A 20 6.60 2.90 -6.51
C GLN A 20 6.30 1.49 -5.97
N VAL A 21 5.38 1.43 -5.02
CA VAL A 21 4.84 0.20 -4.42
C VAL A 21 3.65 -0.32 -5.23
N GLY A 22 2.77 0.59 -5.63
CA GLY A 22 1.54 0.25 -6.34
C GLY A 22 0.69 1.47 -6.63
N VAL A 23 -0.57 1.24 -7.02
CA VAL A 23 -1.53 2.31 -7.32
C VAL A 23 -2.76 2.13 -6.44
N VAL A 24 -3.18 3.19 -5.74
CA VAL A 24 -4.39 3.19 -4.92
C VAL A 24 -5.59 2.82 -5.78
N ARG A 25 -6.38 1.87 -5.28
CA ARG A 25 -7.66 1.48 -5.87
C ARG A 25 -8.84 2.00 -5.07
N ALA A 26 -8.78 1.88 -3.75
CA ALA A 26 -9.84 2.29 -2.84
C ALA A 26 -9.28 2.46 -1.42
N VAL A 27 -10.08 3.07 -0.54
CA VAL A 27 -9.81 3.08 0.90
C VAL A 27 -10.86 2.22 1.58
N GLU A 28 -10.41 1.16 2.26
CA GLU A 28 -11.25 0.26 3.04
C GLU A 28 -11.41 0.80 4.46
N GLY A 29 -12.65 1.05 4.86
CA GLY A 29 -13.02 1.39 6.25
C GLY A 29 -12.32 2.63 6.82
N ARG A 30 -11.76 3.51 5.99
CA ARG A 30 -10.95 4.68 6.38
C ARG A 30 -9.69 4.36 7.20
N ALA A 31 -9.30 3.09 7.26
CA ALA A 31 -8.15 2.62 8.02
C ALA A 31 -7.12 1.91 7.15
N ARG A 32 -7.53 1.40 5.98
CA ARG A 32 -6.67 0.63 5.08
C ARG A 32 -6.73 1.17 3.66
N LEU A 33 -5.59 1.32 3.03
CA LEU A 33 -5.43 1.61 1.61
C LEU A 33 -5.43 0.30 0.84
N GLN A 34 -6.38 0.14 -0.06
CA GLN A 34 -6.31 -0.89 -1.07
C GLN A 34 -5.52 -0.35 -2.26
N LEU A 35 -4.48 -1.05 -2.67
CA LEU A 35 -3.68 -0.73 -3.86
C LEU A 35 -3.47 -1.96 -4.72
N THR A 36 -3.22 -1.73 -6.00
CA THR A 36 -2.82 -2.76 -6.95
C THR A 36 -1.29 -2.74 -7.07
N GLY A 37 -0.65 -3.86 -6.77
CA GLY A 37 0.80 -4.03 -6.94
C GLY A 37 1.21 -4.12 -8.40
N ALA A 38 2.52 -4.12 -8.67
CA ALA A 38 3.05 -4.29 -10.02
C ALA A 38 2.71 -5.67 -10.64
N ASP A 39 2.49 -6.68 -9.79
CA ASP A 39 2.03 -8.02 -10.18
C ASP A 39 0.56 -8.04 -10.66
N GLY A 40 -0.21 -6.98 -10.36
CA GLY A 40 -1.64 -6.92 -10.63
C GLY A 40 -2.51 -7.47 -9.49
N ALA A 41 -1.89 -8.08 -8.48
CA ALA A 41 -2.56 -8.47 -7.24
C ALA A 41 -3.01 -7.25 -6.40
N TYR A 42 -4.08 -7.45 -5.63
CA TYR A 42 -4.58 -6.46 -4.69
C TYR A 42 -3.91 -6.65 -3.34
N HIS A 43 -3.43 -5.55 -2.79
CA HIS A 43 -2.78 -5.50 -1.50
C HIS A 43 -3.41 -4.42 -0.63
N PHE A 44 -3.32 -4.63 0.68
CA PHE A 44 -3.84 -3.71 1.68
C PHE A 44 -2.70 -3.17 2.53
N LEU A 45 -2.61 -1.85 2.65
CA LEU A 45 -1.70 -1.17 3.56
C LEU A 45 -2.50 -0.44 4.64
N PRO A 46 -2.05 -0.43 5.90
CA PRO A 46 -2.63 0.46 6.89
C PRO A 46 -2.37 1.93 6.51
N LEU A 47 -3.39 2.78 6.63
CA LEU A 47 -3.27 4.23 6.38
C LEU A 47 -2.21 4.87 7.30
N THR A 48 -1.94 4.26 8.45
CA THR A 48 -0.89 4.65 9.41
C THR A 48 0.52 4.61 8.81
N ASP A 49 0.75 3.77 7.79
CA ASP A 49 2.04 3.69 7.09
C ASP A 49 2.27 4.89 6.17
N ALA A 50 1.18 5.52 5.72
CA ALA A 50 1.21 6.68 4.86
C ALA A 50 1.55 7.95 5.67
N VAL A 51 2.70 8.53 5.37
CA VAL A 51 3.26 9.68 6.11
C VAL A 51 2.73 11.00 5.58
N ARG A 52 2.71 11.15 4.25
CA ARG A 52 2.20 12.36 3.58
C ARG A 52 1.73 12.10 2.16
N ILE A 53 0.90 12.99 1.63
CA ILE A 53 0.61 13.07 0.19
C ILE A 53 1.58 14.07 -0.44
N ALA A 54 2.35 13.64 -1.43
CA ALA A 54 3.24 14.47 -2.23
C ALA A 54 2.59 14.72 -3.61
N GLY A 55 1.80 15.79 -3.71
CA GLY A 55 1.08 16.13 -4.93
C GLY A 55 -0.02 15.10 -5.23
N GLN A 56 0.23 14.22 -6.20
CA GLN A 56 -0.71 13.17 -6.61
C GLN A 56 -0.30 11.77 -6.13
N SER A 57 0.77 11.66 -5.32
CA SER A 57 1.31 10.39 -4.85
C SER A 57 1.25 10.29 -3.33
N ILE A 58 1.02 9.09 -2.80
CA ILE A 58 1.08 8.81 -1.35
C ILE A 58 2.50 8.34 -1.00
N VAL A 59 3.13 8.97 -0.01
CA VAL A 59 4.46 8.60 0.47
C VAL A 59 4.35 7.81 1.76
N LEU A 60 4.90 6.59 1.77
CA LEU A 60 5.00 5.73 2.93
C LEU A 60 6.21 6.09 3.81
N GLY A 61 6.13 5.73 5.09
CA GLY A 61 7.21 5.88 6.05
C GLY A 61 8.31 4.83 5.93
N ARG A 62 8.03 3.73 5.23
CA ARG A 62 8.97 2.62 4.98
C ARG A 62 9.40 2.53 3.52
N HIS A 63 10.44 1.75 3.26
CA HIS A 63 10.90 1.47 1.90
C HIS A 63 9.88 0.66 1.12
N ALA A 64 9.86 0.86 -0.21
CA ALA A 64 8.90 0.17 -1.08
C ALA A 64 9.05 -1.36 -1.01
N ALA A 65 10.29 -1.87 -1.02
CA ALA A 65 10.56 -3.30 -0.91
C ALA A 65 10.05 -3.90 0.40
N ASP A 66 10.13 -3.14 1.49
CA ASP A 66 9.65 -3.57 2.80
C ASP A 66 8.11 -3.63 2.79
N ALA A 67 7.45 -2.58 2.29
CA ALA A 67 5.99 -2.54 2.11
C ALA A 67 5.48 -3.70 1.24
N ILE A 68 6.20 -4.01 0.15
CA ILE A 68 5.90 -5.13 -0.74
C ILE A 68 6.12 -6.47 -0.04
N GLY A 69 7.20 -6.63 0.74
CA GLY A 69 7.46 -7.85 1.50
C GLY A 69 6.34 -8.17 2.51
N SER A 70 5.78 -7.15 3.17
CA SER A 70 4.61 -7.35 4.04
C SER A 70 3.35 -7.79 3.31
N PHE A 71 3.27 -7.65 1.98
CA PHE A 71 2.13 -8.17 1.22
C PHE A 71 2.20 -9.68 1.04
N ASP A 72 3.40 -10.23 0.94
CA ASP A 72 3.64 -11.66 0.77
C ASP A 72 3.43 -12.41 2.11
N GLU A 73 3.71 -11.75 3.24
CA GLU A 73 3.46 -12.30 4.59
C GLU A 73 1.97 -12.41 4.98
N ASP A 74 1.05 -11.73 4.27
CA ASP A 74 -0.41 -11.87 4.45
C ASP A 74 -0.99 -13.02 3.60
N ILE A 75 -0.15 -13.69 2.80
CA ILE A 75 -0.51 -15.01 2.28
C ILE A 75 -0.24 -15.95 3.47
N PRO A 76 -1.24 -16.61 4.07
CA PRO A 76 -0.94 -17.74 4.93
C PRO A 76 -0.12 -18.66 4.04
N ALA A 77 1.16 -18.84 4.38
CA ALA A 77 1.93 -19.95 3.87
C ALA A 77 1.02 -21.16 4.08
N GLY A 78 0.39 -21.61 3.00
CA GLY A 78 -0.48 -22.76 3.03
C GLY A 78 0.40 -23.85 3.57
N GLU A 79 0.11 -24.22 4.82
CA GLU A 79 0.75 -25.32 5.49
C GLU A 79 0.78 -26.50 4.51
N ASP A 80 2.00 -26.98 4.29
CA ASP A 80 2.31 -28.40 4.18
C ASP A 80 1.08 -29.32 4.30
N THR A 81 0.51 -29.70 3.16
CA THR A 81 -0.34 -30.90 3.09
C THR A 81 -0.25 -31.53 1.70
N THR A 82 0.81 -32.29 1.44
CA THR A 82 0.72 -33.75 1.32
C THR A 82 2.03 -34.40 0.88
#